data_AF-A0A5D2YGX0-F1
#
_entry.id   AF-A0A5D2YGX0-F1
#
_cell.length_a   1.000
_cell.length_b   1.000
_cell.length_c   1.000
_cell.angle_alpha   90.00
_cell.angle_beta   90.00
_cell.angle_gamma   90.00
#
_symmetry.space_group_name_H-M   'P 1'
#
loop_
_entity.id
_entity.type
_entity.pdbx_description
1 polymer ?
#
loop_
_entity_poly.entity_id
_entity_poly.type
_entity_poly.pdbx_seq_one_letter_code
_entity_poly.pdbx_strand_id
1 'polypeptide(L)'
;MSMMATNSFKNPILPVSDPPIDKEEEKERLLKRGDERIFKGSAMTKRGAYAAIYYMSCAVLLILFNKAALSSYGFPCANVITLFQLVTVESIRGVNVPMYTTLRRTTVVFTMIVEFLLAGQKYTSSIVGSVGLIVIGAFVAGARDFSFDFYGYAVVFLANISTAIYLATIARIGKSSGLNSFGLMWCNGIICGPILLVWTFLHGDLKSTMNFPHLFSPGFLAVLILSCMLAFFLNYTIFLNTTLNSAVTQTICGNLKDLFTIGLGWMLFGGLPFDFLNVIGQLLGFVGSGLYAYYKLVGK
;
A
#
# COMPACT_ATOMS: atom_id res chain seq x y z
N MET A 1 42.50 49.67 63.65
CA MET A 1 41.89 48.44 64.17
C MET A 1 40.40 48.51 63.87
N SER A 2 39.90 47.63 62.99
CA SER A 2 38.48 47.27 62.77
C SER A 2 37.53 48.35 62.19
N MET A 3 36.62 48.14 61.23
CA MET A 3 36.28 47.05 60.29
C MET A 3 35.28 47.62 59.25
N MET A 4 35.42 47.18 57.99
CA MET A 4 34.41 46.85 56.97
C MET A 4 32.98 47.44 57.02
N ALA A 5 32.56 48.02 55.89
CA ALA A 5 31.29 47.67 55.25
C ALA A 5 31.39 47.90 53.73
N THR A 6 31.59 46.80 52.99
CA THR A 6 31.67 46.72 51.53
C THR A 6 30.26 46.76 50.94
N ASN A 7 29.87 47.82 50.24
CA ASN A 7 28.65 47.80 49.41
C ASN A 7 29.04 47.71 47.93
N SER A 8 28.90 46.49 47.42
CA SER A 8 29.02 46.10 46.02
C SER A 8 27.95 46.80 45.19
N PHE A 9 28.36 47.74 44.33
CA PHE A 9 27.53 48.21 43.22
C PHE A 9 27.38 47.06 42.22
N LYS A 10 26.25 46.35 42.29
CA LYS A 10 25.79 45.47 41.21
C LYS A 10 25.38 46.35 40.03
N ASN A 11 26.15 46.27 38.94
CA ASN A 11 25.67 46.70 37.63
C ASN A 11 24.38 45.93 37.29
N PRO A 12 23.27 46.60 36.94
CA PRO A 12 22.14 45.90 36.34
C PRO A 12 22.57 45.46 34.94
N ILE A 13 22.72 44.15 34.76
CA ILE A 13 22.81 43.52 33.45
C ILE A 13 21.49 43.87 32.74
N LEU A 14 21.54 44.82 31.82
CA LEU A 14 20.45 45.11 30.89
C LEU A 14 20.04 43.79 30.20
N PRO A 15 18.74 43.53 29.99
CA PRO A 15 18.36 42.45 29.10
C PRO A 15 18.94 42.80 27.73
N VAL A 16 19.83 41.94 27.24
CA VAL A 16 20.24 41.97 25.84
C VAL A 16 18.95 41.75 25.06
N SER A 17 18.39 42.84 24.52
CA SER A 17 17.28 42.77 23.58
C SER A 17 17.78 41.94 22.41
N ASP A 18 17.23 40.74 22.25
CA ASP A 18 17.45 39.96 21.04
C ASP A 18 17.11 40.86 19.84
N PRO A 19 17.99 40.96 18.84
CA PRO A 19 17.71 41.76 17.65
C PRO A 19 16.40 41.25 17.02
N PRO A 20 15.57 42.14 16.44
CA PRO A 20 14.33 41.74 15.81
C PRO A 20 14.67 40.77 14.68
N ILE A 21 14.34 39.48 14.87
CA ILE A 21 14.43 38.50 13.81
C ILE A 21 13.53 39.02 12.69
N ASP A 22 14.10 39.28 11.51
CA ASP A 22 13.35 39.76 10.37
C ASP A 22 12.21 38.79 10.10
N LYS A 23 10.98 39.29 9.92
CA LYS A 23 9.79 38.44 9.71
C LYS A 23 9.98 37.48 8.54
N GLU A 24 10.81 37.87 7.58
CA GLU A 24 11.20 37.07 6.43
C GLU A 24 12.12 35.91 6.84
N GLU A 25 13.09 36.15 7.73
CA GLU A 25 13.97 35.13 8.29
C GLU A 25 13.23 34.18 9.25
N GLU A 26 12.26 34.67 10.04
CA GLU A 26 11.38 33.81 10.86
C GLU A 26 10.50 32.94 9.96
N LYS A 27 9.90 33.52 8.90
CA LYS A 27 9.13 32.78 7.91
C LYS A 27 10.00 31.74 7.20
N GLU A 28 11.25 32.06 6.87
CA GLU A 28 12.22 31.15 6.24
C GLU A 28 12.67 30.04 7.20
N ARG A 29 12.88 30.35 8.48
CA ARG A 29 13.17 29.37 9.54
C ARG A 29 11.97 28.47 9.81
N LEU A 30 10.74 29.00 9.79
CA LEU A 30 9.51 28.23 9.92
C LEU A 30 9.24 27.37 8.68
N LEU A 31 9.54 27.87 7.48
CA LEU A 31 9.54 27.09 6.23
C LEU A 31 10.57 25.98 6.29
N LYS A 32 11.84 26.27 6.61
CA LYS A 32 12.91 25.28 6.79
C LYS A 32 12.57 24.24 7.85
N ARG A 33 12.04 24.65 9.00
CA ARG A 33 11.63 23.75 10.10
C ARG A 33 10.35 22.98 9.78
N GLY A 34 9.53 23.48 8.87
CA GLY A 34 8.41 22.77 8.26
C GLY A 34 8.90 21.71 7.28
N ASP A 35 9.78 22.09 6.35
CA ASP A 35 10.39 21.20 5.36
C ASP A 35 11.25 20.12 6.02
N GLU A 36 12.04 20.44 7.06
CA GLU A 36 12.78 19.44 7.84
C GLU A 36 11.86 18.46 8.57
N ARG A 37 10.73 18.92 9.14
CA ARG A 37 9.76 18.04 9.79
C ARG A 37 9.01 17.18 8.79
N ILE A 38 8.70 17.70 7.60
CA ILE A 38 8.14 16.94 6.48
C ILE A 38 9.14 15.90 5.99
N PHE A 39 10.42 16.27 5.85
CA PHE A 39 11.53 15.41 5.42
C PHE A 39 11.76 14.25 6.41
N LYS A 40 11.84 14.56 7.71
CA LYS A 40 11.98 13.55 8.77
C LYS A 40 10.73 12.67 8.91
N GLY A 41 9.55 13.20 8.60
CA GLY A 41 8.29 12.46 8.56
C GLY A 41 8.12 11.56 7.33
N SER A 42 8.86 11.82 6.26
CA SER A 42 8.86 11.03 5.02
C SER A 42 9.88 9.89 5.03
N ALA A 43 10.94 10.00 5.84
CA ALA A 43 11.97 8.98 5.95
C ALA A 43 11.43 7.65 6.52
N MET A 44 11.59 6.55 5.76
CA MET A 44 11.16 5.22 6.18
C MET A 44 11.98 4.74 7.38
N THR A 45 11.31 4.48 8.49
CA THR A 45 11.96 3.93 9.69
C THR A 45 12.31 2.45 9.49
N LYS A 46 13.29 1.93 10.25
CA LYS A 46 13.62 0.49 10.23
C LYS A 46 12.40 -0.40 10.46
N ARG A 47 11.51 0.00 11.37
CA ARG A 47 10.23 -0.70 11.65
C ARG A 47 9.30 -0.69 10.43
N GLY A 48 9.24 0.45 9.73
CA GLY A 48 8.52 0.56 8.46
C GLY A 48 9.06 -0.39 7.40
N ALA A 49 10.39 -0.45 7.20
CA ALA A 49 11.00 -1.37 6.24
C ALA A 49 10.67 -2.85 6.55
N TYR A 50 10.74 -3.26 7.82
CA TYR A 50 10.32 -4.60 8.22
C TYR A 50 8.84 -4.86 7.93
N ALA A 51 7.94 -3.92 8.23
CA ALA A 51 6.51 -4.07 7.94
C ALA A 51 6.22 -4.27 6.45
N ALA A 52 6.93 -3.55 5.57
CA ALA A 52 6.82 -3.70 4.12
C ALA A 52 7.27 -5.10 3.66
N ILE A 53 8.40 -5.59 4.18
CA ILE A 53 8.93 -6.92 3.85
C ILE A 53 7.99 -8.02 4.34
N TYR A 54 7.48 -7.92 5.57
CA TYR A 54 6.51 -8.87 6.12
C TYR A 54 5.20 -8.90 5.33
N TYR A 55 4.71 -7.72 4.90
CA TYR A 55 3.53 -7.64 4.02
C TYR A 55 3.77 -8.37 2.70
N MET A 56 4.89 -8.11 2.03
CA MET A 56 5.21 -8.72 0.74
C MET A 56 5.36 -10.24 0.87
N SER A 57 6.10 -10.71 1.88
CA SER A 57 6.32 -12.14 2.08
C SER A 57 5.02 -12.88 2.41
N CYS A 58 4.20 -12.33 3.33
CA CYS A 58 2.90 -12.90 3.66
C CYS A 58 1.96 -12.91 2.44
N ALA A 59 1.94 -11.84 1.66
CA ALA A 59 1.08 -11.76 0.48
C ALA A 59 1.46 -12.78 -0.59
N VAL A 60 2.76 -12.93 -0.89
CA VAL A 60 3.25 -13.92 -1.84
C VAL A 60 2.96 -15.34 -1.34
N LEU A 61 3.22 -15.62 -0.06
CA LEU A 61 2.96 -16.92 0.55
C LEU A 61 1.47 -17.29 0.50
N LEU A 62 0.58 -16.35 0.83
CA LEU A 62 -0.86 -16.58 0.76
C LEU A 62 -1.30 -16.92 -0.65
N ILE A 63 -0.82 -16.17 -1.65
CA ILE A 63 -1.19 -16.41 -3.05
C ILE A 63 -0.68 -17.78 -3.52
N LEU A 64 0.58 -18.12 -3.21
CA LEU A 64 1.16 -19.41 -3.57
C LEU A 64 0.47 -20.57 -2.85
N PHE A 65 0.16 -20.41 -1.56
CA PHE A 65 -0.56 -21.41 -0.77
C PHE A 65 -1.95 -21.65 -1.34
N ASN A 66 -2.72 -20.60 -1.61
CA ASN A 66 -4.06 -20.71 -2.19
C ASN A 66 -4.00 -21.36 -3.57
N LYS A 67 -3.03 -20.99 -4.41
CA LYS A 67 -2.83 -21.63 -5.72
C LYS A 67 -2.50 -23.12 -5.61
N ALA A 68 -1.55 -23.47 -4.74
CA ALA A 68 -1.12 -24.85 -4.54
C ALA A 68 -2.27 -25.71 -4.00
N ALA A 69 -3.03 -25.18 -3.04
CA ALA A 69 -4.22 -25.84 -2.52
C ALA A 69 -5.26 -26.08 -3.63
N LEU A 70 -5.61 -25.06 -4.39
CA LEU A 70 -6.58 -25.17 -5.50
C LEU A 70 -6.12 -26.15 -6.59
N SER A 71 -4.82 -26.18 -6.88
CA SER A 71 -4.21 -27.12 -7.82
C SER A 71 -4.27 -28.56 -7.31
N SER A 72 -4.00 -28.79 -6.02
CA SER A 72 -4.01 -30.13 -5.41
C SER A 72 -5.41 -30.75 -5.33
N TYR A 73 -6.47 -29.93 -5.21
CA TYR A 73 -7.86 -30.43 -5.20
C TYR A 73 -8.47 -30.61 -6.60
N GLY A 74 -7.69 -30.49 -7.67
CA GLY A 74 -8.13 -30.83 -9.02
C GLY A 74 -9.22 -29.93 -9.58
N PHE A 75 -9.37 -28.70 -9.06
CA PHE A 75 -10.28 -27.74 -9.66
C PHE A 75 -9.76 -27.35 -11.06
N PRO A 76 -10.51 -27.61 -12.14
CA PRO A 76 -10.10 -27.24 -13.51
C PRO A 76 -9.95 -25.73 -13.72
N CYS A 77 -10.30 -24.94 -12.70
CA CYS A 77 -10.21 -23.49 -12.65
C CYS A 77 -9.07 -22.97 -11.75
N ALA A 78 -8.08 -23.76 -11.33
CA ALA A 78 -7.02 -23.29 -10.41
C ALA A 78 -6.24 -22.07 -10.96
N ASN A 79 -5.99 -22.02 -12.27
CA ASN A 79 -5.43 -20.83 -12.92
C ASN A 79 -6.41 -19.64 -12.94
N VAL A 80 -7.71 -19.90 -13.05
CA VAL A 80 -8.76 -18.88 -13.09
C VAL A 80 -9.03 -18.31 -11.69
N ILE A 81 -8.97 -19.11 -10.62
CA ILE A 81 -9.24 -18.70 -9.24
C ILE A 81 -8.03 -17.99 -8.60
N THR A 82 -6.80 -18.38 -8.94
CA THR A 82 -5.62 -17.61 -8.50
C THR A 82 -5.54 -16.25 -9.20
N LEU A 83 -5.98 -16.19 -10.47
CA LEU A 83 -6.27 -14.91 -11.12
C LEU A 83 -7.42 -14.19 -10.40
N PHE A 84 -8.49 -14.89 -10.01
CA PHE A 84 -9.65 -14.38 -9.25
C PHE A 84 -9.32 -13.85 -7.84
N GLN A 85 -8.15 -14.13 -7.28
CA GLN A 85 -7.71 -13.59 -5.98
C GLN A 85 -6.77 -12.38 -6.13
N LEU A 86 -6.15 -12.24 -7.30
CA LEU A 86 -5.55 -10.98 -7.78
C LEU A 86 -6.61 -10.01 -8.34
N VAL A 87 -7.85 -10.46 -8.43
CA VAL A 87 -8.96 -9.82 -9.13
C VAL A 87 -10.09 -9.69 -8.15
N THR A 88 -10.34 -8.50 -7.65
CA THR A 88 -11.54 -8.28 -6.85
C THR A 88 -12.74 -8.28 -7.81
N VAL A 89 -13.19 -9.49 -8.15
CA VAL A 89 -14.47 -10.09 -8.58
C VAL A 89 -15.47 -9.30 -9.44
N GLU A 90 -15.44 -7.98 -9.55
CA GLU A 90 -16.41 -7.22 -10.35
C GLU A 90 -15.80 -6.51 -11.58
N SER A 91 -14.51 -6.16 -11.57
CA SER A 91 -13.92 -5.36 -12.66
C SER A 91 -13.42 -6.15 -13.87
N ILE A 92 -13.36 -7.49 -13.81
CA ILE A 92 -12.74 -8.31 -14.86
C ILE A 92 -13.67 -8.74 -15.98
N ARG A 93 -14.99 -8.57 -15.84
CA ARG A 93 -15.90 -8.97 -16.93
C ARG A 93 -15.74 -8.11 -18.20
N GLY A 94 -15.00 -6.99 -18.15
CA GLY A 94 -14.74 -6.10 -19.31
C GLY A 94 -13.28 -5.92 -19.74
N VAL A 95 -12.26 -6.34 -18.96
CA VAL A 95 -10.84 -6.00 -19.26
C VAL A 95 -9.94 -7.24 -19.28
N ASN A 96 -9.07 -7.34 -20.29
CA ASN A 96 -8.06 -8.39 -20.36
C ASN A 96 -7.10 -8.33 -19.15
N VAL A 97 -6.68 -9.48 -18.63
CA VAL A 97 -5.87 -9.60 -17.40
C VAL A 97 -4.61 -8.72 -17.41
N PRO A 98 -3.79 -8.69 -18.49
CA PRO A 98 -2.59 -7.85 -18.54
C PRO A 98 -2.93 -6.36 -18.44
N MET A 99 -4.01 -5.92 -19.09
CA MET A 99 -4.45 -4.52 -19.05
C MET A 99 -4.99 -4.15 -17.67
N TYR A 100 -5.73 -5.04 -17.00
CA TYR A 100 -6.15 -4.83 -15.60
C TYR A 100 -4.95 -4.63 -14.67
N THR A 101 -3.89 -5.46 -14.79
CA THR A 101 -2.68 -5.30 -13.99
C THR A 101 -1.93 -4.00 -14.28
N THR A 102 -1.93 -3.56 -15.55
CA THR A 102 -1.37 -2.27 -15.97
C THR A 102 -2.12 -1.11 -15.32
N LEU A 103 -3.44 -1.11 -15.42
CA LEU A 103 -4.29 -0.08 -14.81
C LEU A 103 -4.11 -0.04 -13.29
N ARG A 104 -3.97 -1.19 -12.64
CA ARG A 104 -3.73 -1.26 -11.19
C ARG A 104 -2.37 -0.67 -10.78
N ARG A 105 -1.34 -0.74 -11.63
CA ARG A 105 -0.05 -0.08 -11.35
C ARG A 105 -0.18 1.45 -11.33
N THR A 106 -1.10 2.01 -12.10
CA THR A 106 -1.39 3.46 -12.08
C THR A 106 -2.07 3.92 -10.79
N THR A 107 -2.60 3.00 -9.97
CA THR A 107 -3.16 3.31 -8.64
C THR A 107 -2.20 4.05 -7.74
N VAL A 108 -0.88 3.88 -7.92
CA VAL A 108 0.14 4.63 -7.17
C VAL A 108 -0.04 6.14 -7.35
N VAL A 109 -0.35 6.61 -8.56
CA VAL A 109 -0.59 8.04 -8.83
C VAL A 109 -1.83 8.52 -8.11
N PHE A 110 -2.93 7.78 -8.19
CA PHE A 110 -4.17 8.11 -7.49
C PHE A 110 -3.95 8.15 -5.97
N THR A 111 -3.23 7.16 -5.42
CA THR A 111 -2.91 7.15 -3.98
C THR A 111 -2.06 8.34 -3.57
N MET A 112 -1.13 8.78 -4.42
CA MET A 112 -0.29 9.94 -4.14
C MET A 112 -1.09 11.24 -4.12
N ILE A 113 -2.00 11.43 -5.07
CA ILE A 113 -2.89 12.59 -5.13
C ILE A 113 -3.84 12.59 -3.92
N VAL A 114 -4.49 11.47 -3.66
CA VAL A 114 -5.48 11.34 -2.57
C VAL A 114 -4.81 11.48 -1.21
N GLU A 115 -3.63 10.90 -1.01
CA GLU A 115 -2.87 11.05 0.24
C GLU A 115 -2.35 12.50 0.40
N PHE A 116 -1.95 13.17 -0.68
CA PHE A 116 -1.65 14.61 -0.65
C PHE A 116 -2.88 15.44 -0.22
N LEU A 117 -4.07 15.16 -0.77
CA LEU A 117 -5.30 15.90 -0.47
C LEU A 117 -5.86 15.62 0.93
N LEU A 118 -5.94 14.35 1.35
CA LEU A 118 -6.54 13.96 2.64
C LEU A 118 -5.58 14.05 3.83
N ALA A 119 -4.29 13.76 3.63
CA ALA A 119 -3.30 13.70 4.69
C ALA A 119 -2.29 14.87 4.64
N GLY A 120 -2.37 15.75 3.64
CA GLY A 120 -1.50 16.93 3.52
C GLY A 120 -0.03 16.59 3.31
N GLN A 121 0.29 15.37 2.89
CA GLN A 121 1.68 14.91 2.74
C GLN A 121 2.30 15.48 1.47
N LYS A 122 3.35 16.29 1.61
CA LYS A 122 4.15 16.76 0.48
C LYS A 122 5.22 15.72 0.13
N TYR A 123 5.39 15.46 -1.16
CA TYR A 123 6.41 14.55 -1.68
C TYR A 123 7.53 15.32 -2.39
N THR A 124 8.75 14.81 -2.28
CA THR A 124 9.91 15.39 -3.00
C THR A 124 9.82 15.09 -4.49
N SER A 125 10.41 15.95 -5.32
CA SER A 125 10.43 15.76 -6.78
C SER A 125 11.07 14.43 -7.19
N SER A 126 12.02 13.91 -6.41
CA SER A 126 12.65 12.59 -6.59
C SER A 126 11.63 11.45 -6.45
N ILE A 127 10.76 11.53 -5.43
CA ILE A 127 9.68 10.56 -5.21
C ILE A 127 8.66 10.60 -6.37
N VAL A 128 8.30 11.80 -6.84
CA VAL A 128 7.41 11.97 -8.00
C VAL A 128 8.04 11.36 -9.25
N GLY A 129 9.34 11.56 -9.47
CA GLY A 129 10.08 10.94 -10.58
C GLY A 129 10.04 9.41 -10.55
N SER A 130 10.23 8.80 -9.38
CA SER A 130 10.09 7.35 -9.19
C SER A 130 8.69 6.83 -9.51
N VAL A 131 7.64 7.55 -9.08
CA VAL A 131 6.25 7.21 -9.41
C VAL A 131 6.00 7.37 -10.92
N GLY A 132 6.54 8.42 -11.54
CA GLY A 132 6.50 8.60 -12.99
C GLY A 132 7.12 7.42 -13.74
N LEU A 133 8.25 6.89 -13.27
CA LEU A 133 8.86 5.70 -13.85
C LEU A 133 7.95 4.46 -13.73
N ILE A 134 7.26 4.27 -12.60
CA ILE A 134 6.29 3.18 -12.42
C ILE A 134 5.15 3.30 -13.45
N VAL A 135 4.66 4.51 -13.70
CA VAL A 135 3.60 4.78 -14.68
C VAL A 135 4.06 4.49 -16.10
N ILE A 136 5.26 4.91 -16.48
CA ILE A 136 5.85 4.57 -17.79
C ILE A 136 5.93 3.04 -17.95
N GLY A 137 6.37 2.32 -16.90
CA GLY A 137 6.45 0.87 -16.91
C GLY A 137 5.06 0.21 -17.05
N ALA A 138 4.04 0.80 -16.45
CA ALA A 138 2.66 0.37 -16.64
C ALA A 138 2.23 0.55 -18.11
N PHE A 139 2.42 1.72 -18.71
CA PHE A 139 2.06 1.95 -20.12
C PHE A 139 2.80 1.02 -21.08
N VAL A 140 4.09 0.79 -20.87
CA VAL A 140 4.88 -0.15 -21.68
C VAL A 140 4.35 -1.59 -21.54
N ALA A 141 3.96 -2.00 -20.32
CA ALA A 141 3.39 -3.32 -20.09
C ALA A 141 2.00 -3.51 -20.74
N GLY A 142 1.21 -2.45 -20.84
CA GLY A 142 -0.14 -2.49 -21.42
C GLY A 142 -0.21 -2.16 -22.92
N ALA A 143 0.88 -1.71 -23.54
CA ALA A 143 0.89 -1.20 -24.91
C ALA A 143 0.38 -2.19 -25.98
N ARG A 144 0.52 -3.50 -25.73
CA ARG A 144 0.10 -4.55 -26.68
C ARG A 144 -1.35 -5.01 -26.49
N ASP A 145 -1.94 -4.77 -25.32
CA ASP A 145 -3.23 -5.33 -24.89
C ASP A 145 -4.33 -4.25 -24.73
N PHE A 146 -4.26 -3.15 -25.50
CA PHE A 146 -5.32 -2.13 -25.54
C PHE A 146 -6.62 -2.67 -26.15
N SER A 147 -7.39 -3.36 -25.32
CA SER A 147 -8.78 -3.71 -25.59
C SER A 147 -9.65 -2.50 -25.26
N PHE A 148 -10.05 -1.71 -26.26
CA PHE A 148 -10.89 -0.50 -26.12
C PHE A 148 -12.32 -0.77 -25.55
N ASP A 149 -12.42 -1.38 -24.37
CA ASP A 149 -13.65 -1.45 -23.58
C ASP A 149 -13.67 -0.30 -22.56
N PHE A 150 -14.39 0.75 -22.92
CA PHE A 150 -14.54 1.94 -22.09
C PHE A 150 -15.19 1.61 -20.73
N TYR A 151 -16.17 0.70 -20.70
CA TYR A 151 -16.88 0.35 -19.48
C TYR A 151 -15.96 -0.37 -18.49
N GLY A 152 -15.24 -1.39 -18.96
CA GLY A 152 -14.25 -2.09 -18.16
C GLY A 152 -13.19 -1.15 -17.58
N TYR A 153 -12.67 -0.22 -18.39
CA TYR A 153 -11.70 0.76 -17.92
C TYR A 153 -12.27 1.72 -16.87
N ALA A 154 -13.48 2.24 -17.07
CA ALA A 154 -14.13 3.15 -16.12
C ALA A 154 -14.32 2.47 -14.74
N VAL A 155 -14.74 1.20 -14.72
CA VAL A 155 -14.90 0.43 -13.49
C VAL A 155 -13.55 0.25 -12.77
N VAL A 156 -12.47 -0.05 -13.50
CA VAL A 156 -11.13 -0.20 -12.92
C VAL A 156 -10.61 1.12 -12.35
N PHE A 157 -10.79 2.24 -13.06
CA PHE A 157 -10.42 3.55 -12.54
C PHE A 157 -11.19 3.92 -11.26
N LEU A 158 -12.50 3.66 -11.23
CA LEU A 158 -13.31 3.88 -10.03
C LEU A 158 -12.83 3.01 -8.85
N ALA A 159 -12.50 1.74 -9.11
CA ALA A 159 -11.95 0.84 -8.11
C ALA A 159 -10.58 1.32 -7.57
N ASN A 160 -9.73 1.86 -8.45
CA ASN A 160 -8.43 2.42 -8.07
C ASN A 160 -8.58 3.67 -7.20
N ILE A 161 -9.51 4.57 -7.53
CA ILE A 161 -9.82 5.75 -6.71
C ILE A 161 -10.36 5.33 -5.35
N SER A 162 -11.31 4.39 -5.29
CA SER A 162 -11.84 3.86 -4.04
C SER A 162 -10.75 3.23 -3.17
N THR A 163 -9.84 2.47 -3.77
CA THR A 163 -8.68 1.87 -3.06
C THR A 163 -7.74 2.96 -2.53
N ALA A 164 -7.49 4.00 -3.32
CA ALA A 164 -6.67 5.14 -2.92
C ALA A 164 -7.27 5.87 -1.71
N ILE A 165 -8.58 6.14 -1.74
CA ILE A 165 -9.31 6.77 -0.63
C ILE A 165 -9.26 5.88 0.61
N TYR A 166 -9.49 4.57 0.46
CA TYR A 166 -9.42 3.62 1.56
C TYR A 166 -8.05 3.61 2.24
N LEU A 167 -6.97 3.45 1.46
CA LEU A 167 -5.60 3.43 2.00
C LEU A 167 -5.20 4.78 2.62
N ALA A 168 -5.54 5.90 1.99
CA ALA A 168 -5.27 7.23 2.53
C ALA A 168 -6.03 7.47 3.84
N THR A 169 -7.27 6.96 3.94
CA THR A 169 -8.08 7.03 5.16
C THR A 169 -7.45 6.20 6.28
N ILE A 170 -7.00 4.97 5.99
CA ILE A 170 -6.26 4.15 6.97
C ILE A 170 -4.98 4.87 7.43
N ALA A 171 -4.21 5.44 6.50
CA ALA A 171 -2.99 6.16 6.84
C ALA A 171 -3.26 7.39 7.73
N ARG A 172 -4.35 8.12 7.47
CA ARG A 172 -4.77 9.28 8.28
C ARG A 172 -5.26 8.87 9.66
N ILE A 173 -6.20 7.93 9.73
CA ILE A 173 -6.77 7.43 10.99
C ILE A 173 -5.66 6.77 11.83
N GLY A 174 -4.74 6.03 11.19
CA GLY A 174 -3.58 5.45 11.86
C GLY A 174 -2.68 6.46 12.57
N LYS A 175 -2.53 7.66 11.99
CA LYS A 175 -1.75 8.75 12.60
C LYS A 175 -2.54 9.52 13.66
N SER A 176 -3.86 9.71 13.47
CA SER A 176 -4.68 10.56 14.36
C SER A 176 -5.29 9.83 15.56
N SER A 177 -5.55 8.53 15.43
CA SER A 177 -6.35 7.80 16.41
C SER A 177 -5.55 7.33 17.63
N GLY A 178 -4.21 7.29 17.57
CA GLY A 178 -3.36 6.77 18.65
C GLY A 178 -3.57 5.28 18.97
N LEU A 179 -4.49 4.62 18.26
CA LEU A 179 -4.77 3.19 18.37
C LEU A 179 -3.67 2.37 17.71
N ASN A 180 -3.35 1.23 18.32
CA ASN A 180 -2.46 0.25 17.73
C ASN A 180 -3.06 -0.30 16.41
N SER A 181 -2.23 -0.72 15.46
CA SER A 181 -2.66 -1.24 14.14
C SER A 181 -3.69 -2.37 14.25
N PHE A 182 -3.60 -3.19 15.30
CA PHE A 182 -4.57 -4.23 15.61
C PHE A 182 -5.96 -3.67 15.94
N GLY A 183 -6.04 -2.59 16.70
CA GLY A 183 -7.31 -1.93 17.05
C GLY A 183 -8.00 -1.35 15.81
N LEU A 184 -7.23 -0.77 14.89
CA LEU A 184 -7.75 -0.26 13.62
C LEU A 184 -8.33 -1.37 12.74
N MET A 185 -7.61 -2.50 12.66
CA MET A 185 -8.08 -3.69 11.94
C MET A 185 -9.36 -4.25 12.58
N TRP A 186 -9.44 -4.29 13.91
CA TRP A 186 -10.62 -4.74 14.65
C TRP A 186 -11.85 -3.86 14.37
N CYS A 187 -11.69 -2.53 14.43
CA CYS A 187 -12.75 -1.60 14.07
C CYS A 187 -13.19 -1.76 12.61
N ASN A 188 -12.25 -1.89 11.67
CA ASN A 188 -12.56 -2.15 10.27
C ASN A 188 -13.33 -3.46 10.09
N GLY A 189 -12.94 -4.53 10.80
CA GLY A 189 -13.62 -5.82 10.79
C GLY A 189 -15.06 -5.75 11.31
N ILE A 190 -15.29 -5.01 12.41
CA ILE A 190 -16.64 -4.84 12.99
C ILE A 190 -17.56 -4.05 12.04
N ILE A 191 -17.03 -3.02 11.37
CA ILE A 191 -17.84 -2.19 10.46
C ILE A 191 -18.14 -2.94 9.16
N CYS A 192 -17.14 -3.60 8.57
CA CYS A 192 -17.31 -4.30 7.30
C CYS A 192 -18.08 -5.62 7.45
N GLY A 193 -17.96 -6.32 8.58
CA GLY A 193 -18.59 -7.61 8.83
C GLY A 193 -20.10 -7.68 8.51
N PRO A 194 -20.95 -6.83 9.12
CA PRO A 194 -22.39 -6.86 8.88
C PRO A 194 -22.75 -6.45 7.45
N ILE A 195 -22.04 -5.47 6.87
CA ILE A 195 -22.26 -5.01 5.49
C ILE A 195 -21.97 -6.16 4.51
N LEU A 196 -20.85 -6.86 4.70
CA LEU A 196 -20.47 -8.01 3.88
C LEU A 196 -21.43 -9.18 4.06
N LEU A 197 -21.91 -9.44 5.28
CA LEU A 197 -22.89 -10.51 5.53
C LEU A 197 -24.22 -10.25 4.81
N VAL A 198 -24.73 -9.02 4.88
CA VAL A 198 -25.96 -8.64 4.18
C VAL A 198 -25.77 -8.75 2.67
N TRP A 199 -24.65 -8.26 2.14
CA TRP A 199 -24.34 -8.37 0.71
C TRP A 199 -24.25 -9.84 0.24
N THR A 200 -23.55 -10.68 0.99
CA THR A 200 -23.40 -12.12 0.70
C THR A 200 -24.73 -12.85 0.74
N PHE A 201 -25.62 -12.46 1.65
CA PHE A 201 -26.98 -13.00 1.75
C PHE A 201 -27.82 -12.64 0.52
N LEU A 202 -27.74 -11.40 0.03
CA LEU A 202 -28.49 -10.92 -1.12
C LEU A 202 -28.03 -11.55 -2.45
N HIS A 203 -26.73 -11.78 -2.64
CA HIS A 203 -26.19 -12.40 -3.85
C HIS A 203 -26.34 -13.94 -3.90
N GLY A 204 -26.71 -14.57 -2.78
CA GLY A 204 -26.95 -16.02 -2.76
C GLY A 204 -25.68 -16.88 -2.79
N ASP A 205 -24.50 -16.28 -2.69
CA ASP A 205 -23.21 -16.97 -2.58
C ASP A 205 -23.19 -17.94 -1.37
N LEU A 206 -23.94 -17.60 -0.31
CA LEU A 206 -24.10 -18.45 0.85
C LEU A 206 -24.79 -19.78 0.53
N LYS A 207 -25.83 -19.76 -0.33
CA LYS A 207 -26.51 -20.97 -0.80
C LYS A 207 -25.61 -21.81 -1.71
N SER A 208 -24.83 -21.14 -2.57
CA SER A 208 -23.86 -21.81 -3.45
C SER A 208 -22.75 -22.50 -2.65
N THR A 209 -22.28 -21.86 -1.56
CA THR A 209 -21.27 -22.40 -0.65
C THR A 209 -21.82 -23.59 0.15
N MET A 210 -23.04 -23.51 0.67
CA MET A 210 -23.66 -24.61 1.43
C MET A 210 -23.93 -25.86 0.59
N ASN A 211 -24.16 -25.70 -0.71
CA ASN A 211 -24.37 -26.80 -1.64
C ASN A 211 -23.05 -27.42 -2.15
N PHE A 212 -21.89 -26.94 -1.68
CA PHE A 212 -20.60 -27.43 -2.17
C PHE A 212 -20.30 -28.84 -1.61
N PRO A 213 -20.19 -29.89 -2.44
CA PRO A 213 -20.16 -31.27 -1.96
C PRO A 213 -18.92 -31.63 -1.13
N HIS A 214 -17.84 -30.85 -1.22
CA HIS A 214 -16.58 -31.11 -0.53
C HIS A 214 -16.34 -30.20 0.68
N LEU A 215 -17.35 -29.38 1.07
CA LEU A 215 -17.23 -28.40 2.15
C LEU A 215 -16.82 -29.04 3.49
N PHE A 216 -17.30 -30.26 3.76
CA PHE A 216 -17.00 -31.02 4.97
C PHE A 216 -15.82 -31.99 4.85
N SER A 217 -15.10 -31.99 3.73
CA SER A 217 -13.90 -32.81 3.62
C SER A 217 -12.80 -32.27 4.55
N PRO A 218 -12.15 -33.11 5.38
CA PRO A 218 -11.21 -32.64 6.38
C PRO A 218 -9.99 -31.94 5.76
N GLY A 219 -9.59 -32.34 4.55
CA GLY A 219 -8.54 -31.65 3.79
C GLY A 219 -8.95 -30.23 3.38
N PHE A 220 -10.14 -30.06 2.81
CA PHE A 220 -10.64 -28.74 2.41
C PHE A 220 -10.81 -27.81 3.61
N LEU A 221 -11.33 -28.32 4.73
CA LEU A 221 -11.48 -27.54 5.95
C LEU A 221 -10.13 -27.09 6.52
N ALA A 222 -9.12 -27.97 6.52
CA ALA A 222 -7.77 -27.61 6.96
C ALA A 222 -7.15 -26.50 6.09
N VAL A 223 -7.29 -26.60 4.77
CA VAL A 223 -6.85 -25.56 3.83
C VAL A 223 -7.62 -24.25 4.02
N LEU A 224 -8.93 -24.33 4.24
CA LEU A 224 -9.78 -23.17 4.47
C LEU A 224 -9.36 -22.41 5.73
N ILE A 225 -9.16 -23.12 6.84
CA ILE A 225 -8.70 -22.54 8.11
C ILE A 225 -7.31 -21.90 7.93
N LEU A 226 -6.38 -22.60 7.26
CA LEU A 226 -5.04 -22.09 7.03
C LEU A 226 -5.05 -20.83 6.13
N SER A 227 -5.87 -20.82 5.08
CA SER A 227 -6.11 -19.63 4.24
C SER A 227 -6.70 -18.47 5.05
N CYS A 228 -7.66 -18.74 5.94
CA CYS A 228 -8.22 -17.72 6.83
C CYS A 228 -7.18 -17.13 7.79
N MET A 229 -6.30 -17.96 8.36
CA MET A 229 -5.19 -17.48 9.21
C MET A 229 -4.21 -16.60 8.41
N LEU A 230 -3.83 -17.02 7.21
CA LEU A 230 -2.96 -16.24 6.33
C LEU A 230 -3.63 -14.93 5.91
N ALA A 231 -4.92 -14.96 5.57
CA ALA A 231 -5.69 -13.77 5.16
C ALA A 231 -5.81 -12.75 6.30
N PHE A 232 -5.98 -13.22 7.53
CA PHE A 232 -5.95 -12.37 8.71
C PHE A 232 -4.58 -11.70 8.87
N PHE A 233 -3.49 -12.47 8.75
CA PHE A 233 -2.13 -11.93 8.86
C PHE A 233 -1.79 -10.95 7.72
N LEU A 234 -2.28 -11.22 6.52
CA LEU A 234 -2.17 -10.31 5.37
C LEU A 234 -2.89 -8.99 5.65
N ASN A 235 -4.13 -9.04 6.14
CA ASN A 235 -4.86 -7.82 6.49
C ASN A 235 -4.14 -7.04 7.60
N TYR A 236 -3.65 -7.72 8.64
CA TYR A 236 -2.89 -7.09 9.70
C TYR A 236 -1.63 -6.38 9.17
N THR A 237 -0.86 -7.06 8.31
CA THR A 237 0.36 -6.49 7.72
C THR A 237 0.08 -5.35 6.74
N ILE A 238 -1.05 -5.35 6.02
CA ILE A 238 -1.51 -4.20 5.22
C ILE A 238 -1.74 -2.99 6.11
N PHE A 239 -2.54 -3.15 7.17
CA PHE A 239 -2.81 -2.06 8.10
C PHE A 239 -1.53 -1.56 8.73
N LEU A 240 -0.68 -2.45 9.23
CA LEU A 240 0.61 -2.11 9.83
C LEU A 240 1.54 -1.37 8.87
N ASN A 241 1.65 -1.81 7.62
CA ASN A 241 2.50 -1.16 6.63
C ASN A 241 1.93 0.20 6.21
N THR A 242 0.61 0.32 6.08
CA THR A 242 -0.07 1.57 5.74
C THR A 242 0.09 2.61 6.84
N THR A 243 -0.04 2.22 8.11
CA THR A 243 0.10 3.13 9.25
C THR A 243 1.56 3.53 9.50
N LEU A 244 2.52 2.61 9.33
CA LEU A 244 3.94 2.88 9.55
C LEU A 244 4.62 3.62 8.40
N ASN A 245 4.24 3.37 7.14
CA ASN A 245 4.97 3.90 5.98
C ASN A 245 4.23 4.94 5.13
N SER A 246 2.91 4.84 4.94
CA SER A 246 2.01 5.67 4.07
C SER A 246 1.16 4.81 3.13
N ALA A 247 0.08 5.39 2.61
CA ALA A 247 -0.76 4.77 1.60
C ALA A 247 -0.01 4.55 0.27
N VAL A 248 0.81 5.51 -0.16
CA VAL A 248 1.64 5.38 -1.38
C VAL A 248 2.63 4.23 -1.25
N THR A 249 3.32 4.11 -0.11
CA THR A 249 4.25 2.99 0.09
C THR A 249 3.55 1.64 0.08
N GLN A 250 2.38 1.53 0.73
CA GLN A 250 1.57 0.30 0.66
C GLN A 250 1.25 -0.10 -0.78
N THR A 251 0.90 0.87 -1.62
CA THR A 251 0.57 0.63 -3.03
C THR A 251 1.79 0.24 -3.85
N ILE A 252 2.94 0.87 -3.62
CA ILE A 252 4.21 0.51 -4.27
C ILE A 252 4.68 -0.89 -3.83
N CYS A 253 4.54 -1.24 -2.55
CA CYS A 253 4.80 -2.60 -2.07
C CYS A 253 3.85 -3.62 -2.71
N GLY A 254 2.58 -3.21 -2.94
CA GLY A 254 1.59 -3.97 -3.71
C GLY A 254 2.08 -4.29 -5.13
N ASN A 255 2.56 -3.29 -5.86
CA ASN A 255 3.11 -3.49 -7.20
C ASN A 255 4.35 -4.40 -7.18
N LEU A 256 5.20 -4.25 -6.15
CA LEU A 256 6.42 -5.04 -6.01
C LEU A 256 6.12 -6.53 -5.75
N LYS A 257 5.16 -6.83 -4.85
CA LYS A 257 4.75 -8.23 -4.60
C LYS A 257 4.14 -8.87 -5.84
N ASP A 258 3.46 -8.10 -6.70
CA ASP A 258 2.80 -8.65 -7.88
C ASP A 258 3.85 -9.15 -8.88
N LEU A 259 4.98 -8.44 -9.03
CA LEU A 259 6.12 -8.93 -9.83
C LEU A 259 6.68 -10.24 -9.27
N PHE A 260 6.91 -10.32 -7.96
CA PHE A 260 7.41 -11.55 -7.33
C PHE A 260 6.43 -12.71 -7.50
N THR A 261 5.13 -12.43 -7.36
CA THR A 261 4.07 -13.43 -7.54
C THR A 261 4.03 -13.93 -8.98
N ILE A 262 4.16 -13.05 -9.97
CA ILE A 262 4.20 -13.42 -11.40
C ILE A 262 5.48 -14.21 -11.71
N GLY A 263 6.64 -13.76 -11.24
CA GLY A 263 7.93 -14.43 -11.47
C GLY A 263 7.96 -15.84 -10.86
N LEU A 264 7.56 -15.99 -9.60
CA LEU A 264 7.43 -17.30 -8.94
C LEU A 264 6.33 -18.15 -9.59
N GLY A 265 5.23 -17.53 -10.00
CA GLY A 265 4.15 -18.18 -10.71
C GLY A 265 4.59 -18.77 -12.05
N TRP A 266 5.48 -18.09 -12.77
CA TRP A 266 6.06 -18.65 -13.99
C TRP A 266 7.05 -19.77 -13.70
N MET A 267 7.97 -19.57 -12.75
CA MET A 267 8.99 -20.57 -12.39
C MET A 267 8.38 -21.88 -11.88
N LEU A 268 7.28 -21.81 -11.11
CA LEU A 268 6.66 -22.97 -10.50
C LEU A 268 5.65 -23.69 -11.41
N PHE A 269 5.02 -22.99 -12.37
CA PHE A 269 3.87 -23.54 -13.11
C PHE A 269 4.03 -23.52 -14.64
N GLY A 270 5.07 -22.88 -15.19
CA GLY A 270 5.50 -23.03 -16.59
C GLY A 270 4.49 -22.69 -17.71
N GLY A 271 3.29 -22.19 -17.38
CA GLY A 271 2.14 -22.19 -18.29
C GLY A 271 1.56 -20.82 -18.70
N LEU A 272 2.22 -19.71 -18.40
CA LEU A 272 1.74 -18.37 -18.80
C LEU A 272 2.39 -17.93 -20.12
N PRO A 273 1.63 -17.42 -21.11
CA PRO A 273 2.19 -16.86 -22.33
C PRO A 273 3.11 -15.68 -21.99
N PHE A 274 4.37 -15.81 -22.38
CA PHE A 274 5.40 -14.79 -22.15
C PHE A 274 5.24 -13.65 -23.15
N ASP A 275 4.96 -12.47 -22.64
CA ASP A 275 4.99 -11.24 -23.43
C ASP A 275 6.19 -10.39 -23.02
N PHE A 276 7.12 -10.21 -23.96
CA PHE A 276 8.36 -9.46 -23.74
C PHE A 276 8.09 -8.01 -23.32
N LEU A 277 7.05 -7.36 -23.85
CA LEU A 277 6.72 -5.98 -23.49
C LEU A 277 6.20 -5.88 -22.06
N ASN A 278 5.38 -6.85 -21.64
CA ASN A 278 4.92 -6.95 -20.27
C ASN A 278 6.12 -7.05 -19.32
N VAL A 279 7.06 -7.96 -19.58
CA VAL A 279 8.28 -8.16 -18.76
C VAL A 279 9.09 -6.88 -18.65
N ILE A 280 9.37 -6.21 -19.76
CA ILE A 280 10.12 -4.93 -19.76
C ILE A 280 9.38 -3.88 -18.92
N GLY A 281 8.07 -3.75 -19.08
CA GLY A 281 7.26 -2.82 -18.29
C GLY A 281 7.23 -3.17 -16.80
N GLN A 282 7.23 -4.46 -16.43
CA GLN A 282 7.32 -4.87 -15.02
C GLN A 282 8.69 -4.53 -14.42
N LEU A 283 9.78 -4.78 -15.15
CA LEU A 283 11.14 -4.45 -14.71
C LEU A 283 11.32 -2.94 -14.52
N LEU A 284 10.77 -2.14 -15.43
CA LEU A 284 10.81 -0.68 -15.29
C LEU A 284 10.02 -0.21 -14.05
N GLY A 285 8.86 -0.83 -13.79
CA GLY A 285 8.09 -0.59 -12.56
C GLY A 285 8.82 -1.04 -11.29
N PHE A 286 9.60 -2.12 -11.36
CA PHE A 286 10.46 -2.58 -10.26
C PHE A 286 11.55 -1.57 -9.94
N VAL A 287 12.24 -1.08 -10.97
CA VAL A 287 13.28 -0.05 -10.82
C VAL A 287 12.67 1.22 -10.20
N GLY A 288 11.50 1.67 -10.65
CA GLY A 288 10.80 2.82 -10.06
C GLY A 288 10.42 2.60 -8.60
N SER A 289 9.95 1.40 -8.24
CA SER A 289 9.64 1.03 -6.86
C SER A 289 10.89 0.97 -5.97
N GLY A 290 12.00 0.48 -6.50
CA GLY A 290 13.30 0.45 -5.81
C GLY A 290 13.88 1.83 -5.60
N LEU A 291 13.81 2.72 -6.61
CA LEU A 291 14.20 4.11 -6.49
C LEU A 291 13.34 4.86 -5.46
N TYR A 292 12.03 4.63 -5.46
CA TYR A 292 11.14 5.16 -4.43
C TYR A 292 11.58 4.71 -3.02
N ALA A 293 11.81 3.42 -2.83
CA ALA A 293 12.26 2.89 -1.54
C ALA A 293 13.61 3.49 -1.12
N TYR A 294 14.54 3.65 -2.06
CA TYR A 294 15.84 4.27 -1.81
C TYR A 294 15.70 5.74 -1.38
N TYR A 295 15.00 6.58 -2.15
CA TYR A 295 14.80 7.99 -1.79
C TYR A 295 14.08 8.13 -0.45
N LYS A 296 13.09 7.27 -0.21
CA LYS A 296 12.36 7.24 1.05
C LYS A 296 13.20 6.77 2.24
N LEU A 297 14.18 5.88 2.04
CA LEU A 297 15.10 5.44 3.10
C LEU A 297 16.20 6.46 3.38
N VAL A 298 16.74 7.08 2.34
CA VAL A 298 17.80 8.10 2.43
C VAL A 298 17.25 9.44 2.91
N GLY A 299 15.93 9.63 2.82
CA GLY A 299 15.21 10.83 3.21
C GLY A 299 15.23 11.92 2.14
N LYS A 300 16.08 11.82 1.09
CA LYS A 300 16.30 12.85 0.07
C LYS A 300 15.20 12.93 -1.00
#